data_AF-A0A4P6XQG3-F1
#
_entry.id   AF-A0A4P6XQG3-F1
#
_cell.length_a   1.000
_cell.length_b   1.000
_cell.length_c   1.000
_cell.angle_alpha   90.00
_cell.angle_beta   90.00
_cell.angle_gamma   90.00
#
_symmetry.space_group_name_H-M   'P 1'
#
loop_
_entity.id
_entity.type
_entity.pdbx_description
1 polymer ?
#
loop_
_entity_poly.entity_id
_entity_poly.type
_entity_poly.pdbx_seq_one_letter_code
_entity_poly.pdbx_strand_id
1 'polypeptide(L)'
;MTMLAAAGIYLVLDVNSPLQNHHLNRYEPWSTYTKEYLNNIFQVVHQFSTYNNTLAFFAGNEIVNDVLSASKSPAYVKAVVRDIKQYIRSNSPRLIPVGYSAADDLNYRVPLTRYLECATKDSIEAIDFYGVNSYQWCGEQTFYTSGYSALVDAYTSFSRPVFFSEYVLSIFWYCFVTDY
;
A
#
# COMPACT_ATOMS: atom_id res chain seq x y z
N MET A 1 11.58 -14.29 -11.70
CA MET A 1 11.42 -14.69 -10.29
C MET A 1 12.51 -15.65 -9.82
N THR A 2 12.78 -16.77 -10.50
CA THR A 2 13.80 -17.75 -10.08
C THR A 2 15.19 -17.16 -9.86
N MET A 3 15.65 -16.26 -10.74
CA MET A 3 16.95 -15.58 -10.56
C MET A 3 16.98 -14.69 -9.31
N LEU A 4 15.89 -14.00 -9.01
CA LEU A 4 15.77 -13.21 -7.77
C LEU A 4 15.79 -14.14 -6.54
N ALA A 5 15.03 -15.24 -6.58
CA ALA A 5 14.99 -16.22 -5.50
C ALA A 5 16.37 -16.85 -5.24
N ALA A 6 17.12 -17.20 -6.29
CA ALA A 6 18.47 -17.74 -6.19
C ALA A 6 19.45 -16.76 -5.52
N ALA A 7 19.19 -15.45 -5.63
CA ALA A 7 19.93 -14.38 -4.96
C ALA A 7 19.36 -14.00 -3.58
N GLY A 8 18.33 -14.70 -3.08
CA GLY A 8 17.66 -14.38 -1.81
C GLY A 8 16.80 -13.11 -1.85
N ILE A 9 16.45 -12.62 -3.05
CA ILE A 9 15.64 -11.41 -3.24
C ILE A 9 14.15 -11.75 -3.26
N TYR A 10 13.40 -10.99 -2.47
CA TYR A 10 11.95 -11.06 -2.38
C TYR A 10 11.28 -9.88 -3.10
N LEU A 11 10.02 -10.07 -3.48
CA LEU A 11 9.21 -9.07 -4.18
C LEU A 11 7.98 -8.68 -3.36
N VAL A 12 7.82 -7.39 -3.09
CA VAL A 12 6.51 -6.78 -2.76
C VAL A 12 5.99 -6.13 -4.05
N LEU A 13 4.81 -6.55 -4.51
CA LEU A 13 4.31 -6.16 -5.84
C LEU A 13 2.99 -5.40 -5.74
N ASP A 14 2.91 -4.23 -6.40
CA ASP A 14 1.63 -3.57 -6.63
C ASP A 14 0.83 -4.32 -7.69
N VAL A 15 -0.45 -4.59 -7.41
CA VAL A 15 -1.32 -5.29 -8.37
C VAL A 15 -1.88 -4.34 -9.44
N ASN A 16 -1.71 -3.03 -9.24
CA ASN A 16 -2.24 -1.98 -10.10
C ASN A 16 -1.22 -1.54 -11.15
N SER A 17 -1.70 -0.89 -12.21
CA SER A 17 -0.85 -0.27 -13.22
C SER A 17 -1.48 1.04 -13.74
N PRO A 18 -0.70 1.95 -14.35
CA PRO A 18 -1.23 3.23 -14.84
C PRO A 18 -2.13 3.08 -16.09
N LEU A 19 -2.30 1.86 -16.62
CA LEU A 19 -3.20 1.61 -17.74
C LEU A 19 -4.66 1.86 -17.37
N GLN A 20 -5.47 2.20 -18.37
CA GLN A 20 -6.90 2.40 -18.20
C GLN A 20 -7.55 1.14 -17.60
N ASN A 21 -8.46 1.34 -16.64
CA ASN A 21 -9.17 0.27 -15.91
C ASN A 21 -8.28 -0.66 -15.06
N HIS A 22 -6.97 -0.38 -14.91
CA HIS A 22 -6.03 -1.21 -14.15
C HIS A 22 -5.64 -0.62 -12.79
N HIS A 23 -6.36 0.41 -12.34
CA HIS A 23 -6.18 1.06 -11.05
C HIS A 23 -7.50 1.70 -10.61
N LEU A 24 -7.62 1.98 -9.31
CA LEU A 24 -8.72 2.78 -8.79
C LEU A 24 -8.50 4.26 -9.09
N ASN A 25 -9.51 4.92 -9.65
CA ASN A 25 -9.59 6.37 -9.68
C ASN A 25 -9.84 6.88 -8.25
N ARG A 26 -8.92 7.69 -7.73
CA ARG A 26 -8.98 8.22 -6.37
C ARG A 26 -10.17 9.14 -6.07
N TYR A 27 -10.75 9.78 -7.07
CA TYR A 27 -11.87 10.71 -6.92
C TYR A 27 -13.22 10.12 -7.27
N GLU A 28 -13.22 9.04 -8.05
CA GLU A 28 -14.41 8.32 -8.50
C GLU A 28 -14.18 6.81 -8.48
N PRO A 29 -13.86 6.21 -7.32
CA PRO A 29 -13.50 4.80 -7.25
C PRO A 29 -14.66 3.87 -7.69
N TRP A 30 -15.91 4.31 -7.58
CA TRP A 30 -17.09 3.57 -8.07
C TRP A 30 -17.11 3.39 -9.59
N SER A 31 -16.43 4.25 -10.36
CA SER A 31 -16.38 4.15 -11.83
C SER A 31 -15.33 3.15 -12.31
N THR A 32 -14.33 2.85 -11.47
CA THR A 32 -13.16 2.02 -11.83
C THR A 32 -13.09 0.71 -11.06
N TYR A 33 -13.73 0.61 -9.89
CA TYR A 33 -13.93 -0.66 -9.18
C TYR A 33 -14.98 -1.51 -9.91
N THR A 34 -14.55 -2.12 -11.01
CA THR A 34 -15.38 -2.91 -11.93
C THR A 34 -14.89 -4.36 -11.99
N LYS A 35 -15.67 -5.22 -12.65
CA LYS A 35 -15.25 -6.61 -12.91
C LYS A 35 -13.98 -6.70 -13.75
N GLU A 36 -13.79 -5.77 -14.68
CA GLU A 36 -12.60 -5.70 -15.54
C GLU A 36 -11.35 -5.42 -14.70
N TYR A 37 -11.42 -4.40 -13.83
CA TYR A 37 -10.37 -4.07 -12.88
C TYR A 37 -10.04 -5.25 -11.94
N LEU A 38 -11.07 -5.86 -11.33
CA LEU A 38 -10.89 -7.01 -10.44
C LEU A 38 -10.24 -8.20 -11.17
N ASN A 39 -10.65 -8.48 -12.40
CA ASN A 39 -10.05 -9.53 -13.20
C ASN A 39 -8.56 -9.25 -13.50
N ASN A 40 -8.21 -8.00 -13.80
CA ASN A 40 -6.81 -7.62 -14.02
C ASN A 40 -5.95 -7.85 -12.77
N ILE A 41 -6.35 -7.32 -11.62
CA ILE A 41 -5.55 -7.47 -10.39
C ILE A 41 -5.46 -8.95 -9.95
N PHE A 42 -6.52 -9.75 -10.17
CA PHE A 42 -6.50 -11.18 -9.89
C PHE A 42 -5.56 -11.95 -10.80
N GLN A 43 -5.41 -11.57 -12.07
CA GLN A 43 -4.43 -12.19 -12.96
C GLN A 43 -3.00 -11.92 -12.50
N VAL A 44 -2.70 -10.70 -12.06
CA VAL A 44 -1.39 -10.38 -11.46
C VAL A 44 -1.15 -11.24 -10.22
N VAL A 45 -2.12 -11.28 -9.30
CA VAL A 45 -2.03 -12.11 -8.09
C VAL A 45 -1.84 -13.58 -8.43
N HIS A 46 -2.64 -14.13 -9.35
CA HIS A 46 -2.56 -15.52 -9.79
C HIS A 46 -1.16 -15.85 -10.29
N GLN A 47 -0.63 -15.04 -11.21
CA GLN A 47 0.67 -15.26 -11.83
C GLN A 47 1.81 -15.21 -10.82
N PHE A 48 1.75 -14.30 -9.84
CA PHE A 48 2.83 -14.11 -8.87
C PHE A 48 2.67 -14.93 -7.57
N SER A 49 1.49 -15.50 -7.34
CA SER A 49 1.19 -16.26 -6.11
C SER A 49 1.95 -17.57 -5.99
N THR A 50 2.31 -18.19 -7.11
CA THR A 50 3.01 -19.49 -7.16
C THR A 50 4.48 -19.39 -6.79
N TYR A 51 5.09 -18.20 -6.84
CA TYR A 51 6.49 -18.01 -6.48
C TYR A 51 6.67 -17.80 -4.97
N ASN A 52 7.51 -18.62 -4.35
CA ASN A 52 7.80 -18.54 -2.90
C ASN A 52 8.45 -17.21 -2.47
N ASN A 53 9.13 -16.52 -3.39
CA ASN A 53 9.80 -15.24 -3.10
C ASN A 53 8.94 -14.01 -3.42
N THR A 54 7.66 -14.16 -3.76
CA THR A 54 6.71 -13.04 -3.74
C THR A 54 6.26 -12.84 -2.29
N LEU A 55 6.86 -11.86 -1.61
CA LEU A 55 6.66 -11.57 -0.19
C LEU A 55 5.24 -11.10 0.10
N ALA A 56 4.73 -10.15 -0.69
CA ALA A 56 3.44 -9.52 -0.42
C ALA A 56 2.88 -8.78 -1.65
N PHE A 57 1.61 -8.40 -1.60
CA PHE A 57 0.97 -7.55 -2.60
C PHE A 57 0.51 -6.21 -2.00
N PHE A 58 0.71 -5.12 -2.73
CA PHE A 58 0.01 -3.86 -2.46
C PHE A 58 -1.31 -3.84 -3.23
N ALA A 59 -2.40 -3.58 -2.52
CA ALA A 59 -3.73 -3.38 -3.10
C ALA A 59 -3.89 -2.00 -3.75
N GLY A 60 -3.02 -1.06 -3.42
CA GLY A 60 -2.98 0.29 -3.98
C GLY A 60 -1.82 1.09 -3.42
N ASN A 61 -1.44 2.12 -4.19
CA ASN A 61 -0.38 3.06 -3.87
C ASN A 61 -0.91 4.49 -3.96
N GLU A 62 -0.88 5.22 -2.84
CA GLU A 62 -1.25 6.65 -2.76
C GLU A 62 -2.60 7.00 -3.42
N ILE A 63 -3.59 6.12 -3.27
CA ILE A 63 -4.96 6.39 -3.72
C ILE A 63 -5.55 7.49 -2.86
N VAL A 64 -5.35 7.42 -1.55
CA VAL A 64 -5.71 8.48 -0.60
C VAL A 64 -4.49 9.37 -0.38
N ASN A 65 -4.55 10.59 -0.91
CA ASN A 65 -3.44 11.55 -0.80
C ASN A 65 -3.92 13.03 -0.76
N ASP A 66 -5.22 13.27 -0.64
CA ASP A 66 -5.82 14.59 -0.45
C ASP A 66 -7.20 14.47 0.20
N VAL A 67 -7.83 15.60 0.50
CA VAL A 67 -9.16 15.66 1.16
C VAL A 67 -10.23 14.92 0.36
N LEU A 68 -10.25 15.08 -0.96
CA LEU A 68 -11.31 14.53 -1.79
C LEU A 68 -11.20 13.01 -1.88
N SER A 69 -9.99 12.50 -2.11
CA SER A 69 -9.69 11.07 -2.15
C SER A 69 -9.90 10.40 -0.79
N ALA A 70 -9.51 11.05 0.31
CA ALA A 70 -9.74 10.56 1.67
C ALA A 70 -11.24 10.40 2.00
N SER A 71 -12.10 11.24 1.45
CA SER A 71 -13.55 11.15 1.68
C SER A 71 -14.25 10.04 0.87
N LYS A 72 -13.63 9.53 -0.20
CA LYS A 72 -14.29 8.66 -1.19
C LYS A 72 -13.67 7.27 -1.33
N SER A 73 -12.35 7.19 -1.31
CA SER A 73 -11.59 5.99 -1.69
C SER A 73 -11.32 4.95 -0.60
N PRO A 74 -11.23 5.28 0.71
CA PRO A 74 -10.83 4.28 1.72
C PRO A 74 -11.67 3.00 1.72
N ALA A 75 -12.99 3.11 1.54
CA ALA A 75 -13.89 1.95 1.50
C ALA A 75 -13.59 1.01 0.33
N TYR A 76 -13.20 1.56 -0.83
CA TYR A 76 -12.83 0.78 -2.01
C TYR A 76 -11.46 0.14 -1.87
N VAL A 77 -10.50 0.83 -1.23
CA VAL A 77 -9.21 0.22 -0.87
C VAL A 77 -9.43 -1.03 -0.01
N LYS A 78 -10.27 -0.95 1.04
CA LYS A 78 -10.63 -2.12 1.85
C LYS A 78 -11.34 -3.21 1.05
N ALA A 79 -12.21 -2.83 0.11
CA ALA A 79 -12.89 -3.80 -0.75
C ALA A 79 -11.89 -4.56 -1.65
N VAL A 80 -10.89 -3.86 -2.22
CA VAL A 80 -9.81 -4.49 -3.00
C VAL A 80 -8.95 -5.42 -2.13
N VAL A 81 -8.56 -4.97 -0.94
CA VAL A 81 -7.81 -5.81 0.03
C VAL A 81 -8.59 -7.09 0.35
N ARG A 82 -9.88 -6.95 0.71
CA ARG A 82 -10.80 -8.07 0.97
C ARG A 82 -10.81 -9.04 -0.21
N ASP A 83 -11.05 -8.53 -1.41
CA ASP A 83 -11.25 -9.36 -2.60
C ASP A 83 -9.97 -10.07 -3.04
N ILE A 84 -8.81 -9.42 -2.98
CA ILE A 84 -7.51 -10.06 -3.25
C ILE A 84 -7.26 -11.17 -2.22
N LYS A 85 -7.50 -10.91 -0.92
CA LYS A 85 -7.32 -11.92 0.13
C LYS A 85 -8.28 -13.11 -0.05
N GLN A 86 -9.52 -12.87 -0.47
CA GLN A 86 -10.46 -13.95 -0.82
C GLN A 86 -9.97 -14.74 -2.03
N TYR A 87 -9.51 -14.06 -3.07
CA TYR A 87 -8.97 -14.71 -4.26
C TYR A 87 -7.75 -15.59 -3.93
N ILE A 88 -6.80 -15.09 -3.13
CA ILE A 88 -5.63 -15.84 -2.65
C ILE A 88 -6.07 -17.07 -1.87
N ARG A 89 -6.99 -16.93 -0.90
CA ARG A 89 -7.48 -18.07 -0.10
C ARG A 89 -8.06 -19.20 -0.95
N SER A 90 -8.71 -18.85 -2.07
CA SER A 90 -9.38 -19.82 -2.94
C SER A 90 -8.48 -20.38 -4.05
N ASN A 91 -7.45 -19.65 -4.48
CA ASN A 91 -6.72 -19.95 -5.73
C ASN A 91 -5.20 -20.05 -5.58
N SER A 92 -4.62 -19.67 -4.43
CA SER A 92 -3.18 -19.71 -4.20
C SER A 92 -2.82 -20.90 -3.30
N PRO A 93 -1.69 -21.59 -3.56
CA PRO A 93 -1.19 -22.65 -2.67
C PRO A 93 -0.68 -22.13 -1.32
N ARG A 94 -0.54 -20.80 -1.17
CA ARG A 94 -0.04 -20.14 0.05
C ARG A 94 -0.85 -18.88 0.36
N LEU A 95 -0.89 -18.53 1.65
CA LEU A 95 -1.40 -17.24 2.09
C LEU A 95 -0.32 -16.18 1.87
N ILE A 96 -0.68 -15.10 1.19
CA ILE A 96 0.23 -14.01 0.82
C ILE A 96 -0.37 -12.73 1.42
N PRO A 97 0.39 -11.99 2.24
CA PRO A 97 -0.09 -10.75 2.82
C PRO A 97 -0.51 -9.72 1.76
N VAL A 98 -1.58 -8.99 2.03
CA VAL A 98 -2.05 -7.88 1.21
C VAL A 98 -2.10 -6.61 2.05
N GLY A 99 -1.38 -5.59 1.60
CA GLY A 99 -1.22 -4.32 2.30
C GLY A 99 -1.55 -3.13 1.41
N TYR A 100 -1.18 -1.95 1.88
CA TYR A 100 -1.39 -0.69 1.18
C TYR A 100 -0.15 0.19 1.29
N SER A 101 0.22 0.87 0.21
CA SER A 101 1.32 1.83 0.16
C SER A 101 0.75 3.25 0.22
N ALA A 102 1.12 4.02 1.23
CA ALA A 102 0.50 5.30 1.56
C ALA A 102 1.44 6.48 1.40
N ALA A 103 0.88 7.61 0.96
CA ALA A 103 1.55 8.90 1.00
C ALA A 103 1.73 9.34 2.46
N ASP A 104 2.85 10.00 2.75
CA ASP A 104 3.16 10.49 4.09
C ASP A 104 2.49 11.83 4.43
N ASP A 105 1.17 11.89 4.32
CA ASP A 105 0.37 13.08 4.63
C ASP A 105 0.05 13.16 6.14
N LEU A 106 0.38 14.28 6.77
CA LEU A 106 0.19 14.50 8.22
C LEU A 106 -1.28 14.42 8.66
N ASN A 107 -2.23 14.80 7.80
CA ASN A 107 -3.66 14.75 8.10
C ASN A 107 -4.21 13.32 8.05
N TYR A 108 -3.60 12.45 7.25
CA TYR A 108 -4.13 11.12 6.97
C TYR A 108 -3.30 9.97 7.53
N ARG A 109 -2.02 10.14 7.88
CA ARG A 109 -1.15 9.03 8.30
C ARG A 109 -1.72 8.19 9.45
N VAL A 110 -2.30 8.81 10.48
CA VAL A 110 -2.90 8.10 11.62
C VAL A 110 -4.36 7.70 11.34
N PRO A 111 -5.24 8.58 10.84
CA PRO A 111 -6.62 8.18 10.56
C PRO A 111 -6.74 7.08 9.51
N LEU A 112 -5.94 7.13 8.43
CA LEU A 112 -5.98 6.14 7.36
C LEU A 112 -5.47 4.77 7.81
N THR A 113 -4.35 4.71 8.54
CA THR A 113 -3.85 3.44 9.10
C THR A 113 -4.88 2.79 10.02
N ARG A 114 -5.45 3.55 10.96
CA ARG A 114 -6.50 3.03 11.86
C ARG A 114 -7.73 2.55 11.09
N TYR A 115 -8.14 3.27 10.05
CA TYR A 115 -9.28 2.88 9.22
C TYR A 115 -9.02 1.56 8.47
N LEU A 116 -7.82 1.41 7.89
CA LEU A 116 -7.44 0.21 7.13
C LEU A 116 -7.13 -1.00 8.02
N GLU A 117 -6.67 -0.77 9.25
CA GLU A 117 -6.49 -1.83 10.27
C GLU A 117 -7.80 -2.32 10.86
N CYS A 118 -8.77 -1.42 11.03
CA CYS A 118 -10.06 -1.75 11.59
C CYS A 118 -10.83 -2.72 10.66
N ALA A 119 -11.49 -3.71 11.25
CA ALA A 119 -12.44 -4.58 10.57
C ALA A 119 -13.82 -4.42 11.20
N THR A 120 -14.81 -4.04 10.40
CA THR A 120 -16.19 -3.78 10.83
C THR A 120 -17.09 -5.01 10.65
N LYS A 121 -16.86 -5.79 9.59
CA LYS A 121 -17.70 -6.95 9.24
C LYS A 121 -16.89 -8.25 9.21
N ASP A 122 -15.75 -8.23 8.55
CA ASP A 122 -14.87 -9.40 8.41
C ASP A 122 -13.42 -8.95 8.53
N SER A 123 -12.65 -9.60 9.41
CA SER A 123 -11.20 -9.41 9.55
C SER A 123 -10.41 -9.43 8.24
N ILE A 124 -10.94 -10.07 7.19
CA ILE A 124 -10.28 -10.15 5.89
C ILE A 124 -10.21 -8.80 5.16
N GLU A 125 -11.05 -7.82 5.52
CA GLU A 125 -11.01 -6.47 4.94
C GLU A 125 -9.89 -5.59 5.51
N ALA A 126 -9.27 -6.01 6.61
CA ALA A 126 -8.14 -5.32 7.19
C ALA A 126 -6.85 -5.64 6.41
N ILE A 127 -5.98 -4.64 6.28
CA ILE A 127 -4.64 -4.80 5.69
C ILE A 127 -3.76 -5.69 6.58
N ASP A 128 -2.84 -6.42 5.94
CA ASP A 128 -1.88 -7.28 6.64
C ASP A 128 -0.58 -6.53 7.00
N PHE A 129 -0.27 -5.44 6.30
CA PHE A 129 0.89 -4.56 6.52
C PHE A 129 0.65 -3.17 5.89
N TYR A 130 1.48 -2.20 6.25
CA TYR A 130 1.41 -0.83 5.75
C TYR A 130 2.77 -0.35 5.23
N GLY A 131 2.79 0.09 3.97
CA GLY A 131 3.93 0.78 3.37
C GLY A 131 3.74 2.29 3.50
N VAL A 132 4.81 2.99 3.88
CA VAL A 132 4.82 4.47 3.94
C VAL A 132 5.83 5.01 2.93
N ASN A 133 5.37 5.88 2.05
CA ASN A 133 6.21 6.63 1.13
C ASN A 133 6.66 7.93 1.81
N SER A 134 7.74 7.86 2.59
CA SER A 134 8.20 8.99 3.40
C SER A 134 9.48 9.60 2.82
N TYR A 135 9.36 10.87 2.46
CA TYR A 135 10.43 11.67 1.86
C TYR A 135 10.98 12.75 2.81
N GLN A 136 10.66 12.65 4.11
CA GLN A 136 11.01 13.70 5.08
C GLN A 136 12.53 13.83 5.33
N TRP A 137 13.30 12.77 5.07
CA TRP A 137 14.75 12.79 5.29
C TRP A 137 15.51 13.38 4.11
N CYS A 138 15.71 14.70 4.16
CA CYS A 138 16.31 15.47 3.10
C CYS A 138 17.64 16.12 3.49
N GLY A 139 18.72 15.74 2.81
CA GLY A 139 20.08 16.23 3.09
C GLY A 139 20.65 15.72 4.40
N GLU A 140 21.50 16.52 5.03
CA GLU A 140 22.09 16.20 6.33
C GLU A 140 21.04 16.40 7.44
N GLN A 141 20.35 15.31 7.78
CA GLN A 141 19.39 15.26 8.88
C GLN A 141 19.81 14.21 9.91
N THR A 142 19.21 14.32 11.09
CA THR A 142 19.22 13.30 12.14
C THR A 142 17.84 12.66 12.22
N PHE A 143 17.72 11.57 12.98
CA PHE A 143 16.43 10.91 13.26
C PHE A 143 15.36 11.87 13.81
N TYR A 144 15.77 12.90 14.54
CA TYR A 144 14.87 13.89 15.13
C TYR A 144 14.56 15.03 14.17
N THR A 145 15.57 15.56 13.47
CA THR A 145 15.39 16.72 12.59
C THR A 145 14.71 16.38 11.26
N SER A 146 14.78 15.11 10.82
CA SER A 146 14.02 14.63 9.65
C SER A 146 12.53 14.41 9.93
N GLY A 147 12.07 14.47 11.18
CA GLY A 147 10.70 14.10 11.54
C GLY A 147 10.45 12.60 11.69
N TYR A 148 11.46 11.75 11.47
CA TYR A 148 11.31 10.28 11.62
C TYR A 148 10.97 9.87 13.05
N SER A 149 11.42 10.61 14.07
CA SER A 149 10.97 10.36 15.45
C SER A 149 9.46 10.49 15.60
N ALA A 150 8.86 11.54 15.01
CA ALA A 150 7.40 11.73 15.03
C ALA A 150 6.67 10.69 14.17
N LEU A 151 7.30 10.22 13.08
CA LEU A 151 6.77 9.14 12.25
C LEU A 151 6.72 7.80 13.00
N VAL A 152 7.78 7.46 13.74
CA VAL A 152 7.81 6.28 14.61
C VAL A 152 6.72 6.39 15.68
N ASP A 153 6.65 7.53 16.37
CA ASP A 153 5.65 7.77 17.42
C ASP A 153 4.20 7.62 16.90
N ALA A 154 3.95 8.05 15.66
CA ALA A 154 2.63 7.95 15.03
C ALA A 154 2.18 6.49 14.79
N TYR A 155 3.12 5.57 14.59
CA TYR A 155 2.83 4.14 14.34
C TYR A 155 3.06 3.23 15.54
N THR A 156 3.50 3.73 16.69
CA THR A 156 3.74 2.93 17.90
C THR A 156 2.52 2.11 18.35
N SER A 157 1.30 2.59 18.10
CA SER A 157 0.06 1.89 18.46
C SER A 157 -0.50 0.97 17.36
N PHE A 158 0.11 0.94 16.17
CA PHE A 158 -0.35 0.15 15.04
C PHE A 158 0.12 -1.30 15.19
N SER A 159 -0.76 -2.28 14.96
CA SER A 159 -0.53 -3.68 15.32
C SER A 159 -0.01 -4.55 14.17
N ARG A 160 0.16 -3.98 12.96
CA ARG A 160 0.66 -4.69 11.77
C ARG A 160 2.07 -4.21 11.41
N PRO A 161 2.84 -4.99 10.63
CA PRO A 161 4.13 -4.53 10.12
C PRO A 161 4.00 -3.22 9.34
N VAL A 162 4.92 -2.28 9.62
CA VAL A 162 5.08 -1.01 8.90
C VAL A 162 6.51 -0.92 8.39
N PHE A 163 6.68 -0.47 7.15
CA PHE A 163 7.99 -0.19 6.59
C PHE A 163 7.91 0.95 5.58
N PHE A 164 9.06 1.53 5.22
CA PHE A 164 9.12 2.48 4.12
C PHE A 164 9.04 1.72 2.79
N SER A 165 7.92 1.88 2.09
CA SER A 165 7.76 1.39 0.72
C SER A 165 8.58 2.24 -0.25
N GLU A 166 8.68 3.54 0.05
CA GLU A 166 9.55 4.47 -0.66
C GLU A 166 10.24 5.40 0.35
N TYR A 167 11.52 5.66 0.12
CA TYR A 167 12.30 6.68 0.82
C TYR A 167 13.42 7.16 -0.09
N VAL A 168 13.87 8.40 0.07
CA VAL A 168 14.99 8.96 -0.69
C VAL A 168 15.88 9.77 0.24
N LEU A 169 17.19 9.64 0.03
CA LEU A 169 18.21 10.49 0.63
C LEU A 169 18.78 11.37 -0.50
N SER A 170 18.10 12.46 -0.84
CA SER A 170 18.53 13.39 -1.90
C SER A 170 18.61 14.81 -1.38
N ILE A 171 19.55 15.57 -1.94
CA ILE A 171 20.00 16.86 -1.44
C ILE A 171 19.18 18.04 -2.01
N PHE A 172 18.45 17.90 -3.15
CA PHE A 172 17.98 19.13 -3.84
C PHE A 172 16.61 19.16 -4.55
N TRP A 173 15.90 18.06 -4.86
CA TRP A 173 14.69 18.17 -5.71
C TRP A 173 13.41 17.54 -5.16
N TYR A 174 13.47 16.43 -4.42
CA TYR A 174 12.26 15.74 -3.95
C TYR A 174 11.63 16.34 -2.69
N CYS A 175 12.39 17.13 -1.93
CA CYS A 175 11.95 17.66 -0.63
C CYS A 175 10.87 18.73 -0.72
N PHE A 176 10.69 19.35 -1.90
CA PHE A 176 9.73 20.44 -2.11
C PHE A 176 8.40 19.96 -2.71
N VAL A 177 8.26 18.68 -3.10
CA VAL A 177 7.12 18.22 -3.89
C VAL A 177 5.97 17.67 -3.03
N THR A 178 6.21 17.35 -1.74
CA THR A 178 5.20 16.71 -0.88
C THR A 178 4.66 17.56 0.27
N ASP A 179 5.10 18.82 0.41
CA ASP A 179 4.57 19.77 1.41
C ASP A 179 3.50 20.70 0.79
N TYR A 180 2.45 20.12 0.18
CA TYR A 180 1.25 20.86 -0.26
C TYR A 180 -0.02 20.18 0.22
#